data_AF-A0A1I3MHA0-F1
#
_entry.id   AF-A0A1I3MHA0-F1
#
_cell.length_a   1.000
_cell.length_b   1.000
_cell.length_c   1.000
_cell.angle_alpha   90.00
_cell.angle_beta   90.00
_cell.angle_gamma   90.00
#
_symmetry.space_group_name_H-M   'P 1'
#
loop_
_entity.id
_entity.type
_entity.pdbx_description
1 polymer ?
#
loop_
_entity_poly.entity_id
_entity_poly.type
_entity_poly.pdbx_seq_one_letter_code
_entity_poly.pdbx_strand_id
1 'polypeptide(L)'
;MKKSRHGAKSGGEEAVLHYELPGLVNWLLKLSQDDISNIIRNPPQRILDAAREAMTASNPIADWLIECCLPSPDTWTQIGDRREIRDPGRETEYENADRWLYANFLQWCLRAHKTRLAIRRFRELLLQTCATLNVSVHESRRGAGIGINGLRIRFDHEQPWS
;
A
#
# COMPACT_ATOMS: atom_id res chain seq x y z
N MET A 1 26.52 14.73 -56.21
CA MET A 1 25.91 13.44 -55.79
C MET A 1 25.76 13.44 -54.27
N LYS A 2 24.54 13.17 -53.76
CA LYS A 2 24.06 12.98 -52.34
C LYS A 2 24.08 14.23 -51.43
N LYS A 3 22.94 14.91 -51.20
CA LYS A 3 21.74 14.66 -50.34
C LYS A 3 21.93 14.88 -48.82
N SER A 4 21.25 15.94 -48.32
CA SER A 4 20.43 16.06 -47.08
C SER A 4 21.11 15.82 -45.72
N ARG A 5 20.85 16.61 -44.66
CA ARG A 5 19.56 16.68 -43.94
C ARG A 5 19.38 17.98 -43.14
N HIS A 6 18.19 18.59 -43.29
CA HIS A 6 17.54 19.45 -42.30
C HIS A 6 16.79 18.58 -41.25
N GLY A 7 16.65 19.11 -40.02
CA GLY A 7 15.68 18.68 -38.99
C GLY A 7 16.33 18.02 -37.75
N ALA A 8 15.88 18.22 -36.52
CA ALA A 8 14.76 19.00 -36.00
C ALA A 8 14.86 19.09 -34.45
N LYS A 9 14.57 20.28 -33.92
CA LYS A 9 13.79 20.58 -32.69
C LYS A 9 14.08 19.78 -31.41
N SER A 10 14.89 20.35 -30.53
CA SER A 10 14.88 20.08 -29.07
C SER A 10 14.11 21.13 -28.26
N GLY A 11 13.31 21.99 -28.91
CA GLY A 11 12.57 23.08 -28.24
C GLY A 11 11.11 22.78 -27.91
N GLY A 12 10.70 21.51 -27.88
CA GLY A 12 9.28 21.12 -27.77
C GLY A 12 8.72 21.20 -26.35
N GLU A 13 9.47 20.76 -25.35
CA GLU A 13 8.95 20.63 -23.98
C GLU A 13 9.13 21.95 -23.19
N GLU A 14 10.27 22.61 -23.35
CA GLU A 14 10.61 23.85 -22.67
C GLU A 14 9.77 25.04 -23.19
N ALA A 15 9.52 25.12 -24.50
CA ALA A 15 8.67 26.17 -25.07
C ALA A 15 7.18 26.01 -24.75
N VAL A 16 6.70 24.76 -24.61
CA VAL A 16 5.31 24.47 -24.20
C VAL A 16 5.12 24.79 -22.72
N LEU A 17 6.06 24.41 -21.86
CA LEU A 17 6.03 24.77 -20.44
C LEU A 17 6.05 26.29 -20.23
N HIS A 18 6.89 27.02 -20.98
CA HIS A 18 6.96 28.48 -20.91
C HIS A 18 5.64 29.20 -21.22
N TYR A 19 4.81 28.62 -22.10
CA TYR A 19 3.50 29.19 -22.45
C TYR A 19 2.44 28.98 -21.36
N GLU A 20 2.55 27.90 -20.57
CA GLU A 20 1.61 27.55 -19.51
C GLU A 20 1.93 28.25 -18.17
N LEU A 21 3.17 28.74 -17.99
CA LEU A 21 3.61 29.42 -16.76
C LEU A 21 2.72 30.61 -16.36
N PRO A 22 2.32 31.54 -17.26
CA PRO A 22 1.42 32.63 -16.90
C PRO A 22 0.04 32.14 -16.46
N GLY A 23 -0.46 31.04 -17.05
CA GLY A 23 -1.73 30.42 -16.68
C GLY A 23 -1.68 29.83 -15.26
N LEU A 24 -0.61 29.10 -14.95
CA LEU A 24 -0.36 28.52 -13.63
C LEU A 24 -0.18 29.61 -12.55
N VAL A 25 0.59 30.66 -12.84
CA VAL A 25 0.82 31.78 -11.90
C VAL A 25 -0.48 32.55 -11.64
N ASN A 26 -1.27 32.83 -12.67
CA ASN A 26 -2.56 33.50 -12.51
C ASN A 26 -3.58 32.63 -11.76
N TRP A 27 -3.50 31.30 -11.91
CA TRP A 27 -4.31 30.39 -11.10
C TRP A 27 -3.87 30.37 -9.64
N LEU A 28 -2.56 30.30 -9.37
CA LEU A 28 -1.99 30.36 -8.01
C LEU A 28 -2.36 31.66 -7.29
N LEU A 29 -2.32 32.80 -7.99
CA LEU A 29 -2.66 34.11 -7.43
C LEU A 29 -4.16 34.28 -7.15
N LYS A 30 -5.02 33.43 -7.73
CA LYS A 30 -6.48 33.44 -7.53
C LYS A 30 -6.95 32.48 -6.44
N LEU A 31 -6.09 31.60 -5.95
CA LEU A 31 -6.45 30.68 -4.87
C LEU A 31 -6.63 31.47 -3.58
N SER A 32 -7.87 31.49 -3.08
CA SER A 32 -8.14 31.99 -1.74
C SER A 32 -7.64 30.99 -0.68
N GLN A 33 -7.50 31.45 0.56
CA GLN A 33 -7.15 30.58 1.68
C GLN A 33 -8.20 29.46 1.90
N ASP A 34 -9.46 29.74 1.56
CA ASP A 34 -10.55 28.77 1.59
C ASP A 34 -10.41 27.73 0.48
N ASP A 35 -10.03 28.13 -0.74
CA ASP A 35 -9.77 27.20 -1.84
C ASP A 35 -8.60 26.27 -1.54
N ILE A 36 -7.52 26.80 -0.97
CA ILE A 36 -6.37 26.01 -0.53
C ILE A 36 -6.80 25.01 0.55
N SER A 37 -7.55 25.48 1.55
CA SER A 37 -8.07 24.63 2.62
C SER A 37 -8.98 23.54 2.08
N ASN A 38 -9.81 23.85 1.09
CA ASN A 38 -10.72 22.90 0.46
C ASN A 38 -9.96 21.85 -0.36
N ILE A 39 -8.95 22.24 -1.14
CA ILE A 39 -8.11 21.30 -1.90
C ILE A 39 -7.33 20.36 -0.98
N ILE A 40 -6.83 20.86 0.16
CA ILE A 40 -6.13 20.03 1.16
C ILE A 40 -7.11 19.06 1.84
N ARG A 41 -8.32 19.51 2.17
CA ARG A 41 -9.35 18.68 2.81
C ARG A 41 -10.01 17.68 1.86
N ASN A 42 -10.12 18.03 0.58
CA ASN A 42 -10.75 17.25 -0.48
C ASN A 42 -9.79 17.12 -1.67
N PRO A 43 -8.71 16.35 -1.52
CA PRO A 43 -7.72 16.19 -2.57
C PRO A 43 -8.35 15.58 -3.84
N PRO A 44 -7.97 16.06 -5.03
CA PRO A 44 -8.45 15.48 -6.29
C PRO A 44 -8.12 13.98 -6.39
N GLN A 45 -9.02 13.19 -6.98
CA GLN A 45 -8.89 11.73 -7.08
C GLN A 45 -7.52 11.27 -7.60
N ARG A 46 -6.98 11.95 -8.62
CA ARG A 46 -5.65 11.68 -9.19
C ARG A 46 -4.49 11.73 -8.17
N ILE A 47 -4.59 12.61 -7.15
CA ILE A 47 -3.58 12.73 -6.08
C ILE A 47 -3.75 11.56 -5.11
N LEU A 48 -4.99 11.19 -4.79
CA LEU A 48 -5.30 10.02 -3.97
C LEU A 48 -4.80 8.73 -4.65
N ASP A 49 -5.00 8.60 -5.96
CA ASP A 49 -4.56 7.45 -6.74
C ASP A 49 -3.03 7.37 -6.80
N ALA A 50 -2.34 8.49 -7.04
CA ALA A 50 -0.87 8.54 -7.01
C ALA A 50 -0.30 8.25 -5.62
N ALA A 51 -0.96 8.74 -4.55
CA ALA A 51 -0.58 8.43 -3.17
C ALA A 51 -0.79 6.94 -2.84
N ARG A 52 -1.89 6.36 -3.34
CA ARG A 52 -2.15 4.91 -3.24
C ARG A 52 -1.10 4.12 -4.00
N GLU A 53 -0.79 4.48 -5.24
CA GLU A 53 0.20 3.82 -6.09
C GLU A 53 1.63 3.89 -5.49
N ALA A 54 2.03 5.06 -4.98
CA ALA A 54 3.28 5.24 -4.24
C ALA A 54 3.33 4.43 -2.94
N MET A 55 2.19 4.29 -2.25
CA MET A 55 2.07 3.46 -1.06
C MET A 55 2.23 1.98 -1.40
N THR A 56 1.54 1.46 -2.42
CA THR A 56 1.63 0.06 -2.85
C THR A 56 3.04 -0.29 -3.33
N ALA A 57 3.69 0.61 -4.07
CA ALA A 57 5.03 0.40 -4.61
C ALA A 57 6.14 0.23 -3.53
N SER A 58 5.89 0.69 -2.29
CA SER A 58 6.87 0.68 -1.18
C SER A 58 6.42 -0.13 0.05
N ASN A 59 5.16 -0.58 0.09
CA ASN A 59 4.55 -1.19 1.27
C ASN A 59 4.24 -2.68 1.06
N PRO A 60 5.08 -3.60 1.55
CA PRO A 60 4.84 -5.05 1.41
C PRO A 60 3.56 -5.52 2.09
N ILE A 61 2.96 -4.71 2.97
CA ILE A 61 1.67 -5.01 3.60
C ILE A 61 0.52 -4.93 2.59
N ALA A 62 0.58 -4.02 1.62
CA ALA A 62 -0.49 -3.86 0.64
C ALA A 62 -0.57 -5.09 -0.28
N ASP A 63 0.57 -5.51 -0.84
CA ASP A 63 0.69 -6.74 -1.63
C ASP A 63 0.21 -7.96 -0.83
N TRP A 64 0.70 -8.10 0.41
CA TRP A 64 0.31 -9.21 1.28
C TRP A 64 -1.19 -9.22 1.60
N LEU A 65 -1.79 -8.07 1.91
CA LEU A 65 -3.22 -7.95 2.19
C LEU A 65 -4.04 -8.42 0.99
N ILE A 66 -3.63 -8.01 -0.21
CA ILE A 66 -4.31 -8.37 -1.46
C ILE A 66 -4.26 -9.88 -1.70
N GLU A 67 -3.09 -10.50 -1.50
CA GLU A 67 -2.88 -11.92 -1.78
C GLU A 67 -3.40 -12.87 -0.70
N CYS A 68 -3.30 -12.47 0.57
CA CYS A 68 -3.43 -13.38 1.71
C CYS A 68 -4.57 -13.05 2.66
N CYS A 69 -5.24 -11.91 2.50
CA CYS A 69 -6.30 -11.50 3.41
C CYS A 69 -7.60 -11.16 2.67
N LEU A 70 -8.71 -11.18 3.41
CA LEU A 70 -10.01 -10.70 2.96
C LEU A 70 -10.67 -9.85 4.05
N PRO A 71 -11.36 -8.75 3.69
CA PRO A 71 -12.24 -8.04 4.60
C PRO A 71 -13.30 -8.99 5.19
N SER A 72 -13.48 -8.94 6.51
CA SER A 72 -14.47 -9.76 7.20
C SER A 72 -14.95 -9.04 8.46
N PRO A 73 -16.02 -8.23 8.36
CA PRO A 73 -16.51 -7.37 9.44
C PRO A 73 -16.74 -8.10 10.77
N ASP A 74 -17.23 -9.34 10.70
CA ASP A 74 -17.63 -10.12 11.87
C ASP A 74 -16.51 -11.02 12.43
N THR A 75 -15.32 -10.98 11.81
CA THR A 75 -14.20 -11.84 12.21
C THR A 75 -13.15 -11.07 12.97
N TRP A 76 -12.65 -11.70 14.03
CA TRP A 76 -11.44 -11.29 14.73
C TRP A 76 -10.31 -12.26 14.42
N THR A 77 -9.19 -11.71 13.97
CA THR A 77 -7.99 -12.49 13.66
C THR A 77 -6.83 -12.03 14.52
N GLN A 78 -6.18 -12.97 15.18
CA GLN A 78 -5.05 -12.67 16.05
C GLN A 78 -3.85 -12.15 15.24
N ILE A 79 -3.15 -11.14 15.76
CA ILE A 79 -1.89 -10.67 15.15
C ILE A 79 -0.80 -11.73 15.36
N GLY A 80 -0.71 -12.27 16.58
CA GLY A 80 0.26 -13.31 16.94
C GLY A 80 1.67 -12.75 17.17
N ASP A 81 2.64 -13.64 17.27
CA ASP A 81 4.05 -13.32 17.40
C ASP A 81 4.89 -14.08 16.35
N ARG A 82 6.22 -13.93 16.39
CA ARG A 82 7.14 -14.67 15.52
C ARG A 82 7.55 -15.97 16.19
N ARG A 83 7.12 -17.10 15.63
CA ARG A 83 7.56 -18.44 16.03
C ARG A 83 8.10 -19.18 14.84
N GLU A 84 9.41 -19.19 14.73
CA GLU A 84 10.11 -19.75 13.59
C GLU A 84 10.39 -21.24 13.82
N ILE A 85 10.01 -22.06 12.85
CA ILE A 85 10.28 -23.50 12.82
C ILE A 85 11.49 -23.67 11.90
N ARG A 86 12.60 -24.17 12.47
CA ARG A 86 13.85 -24.42 11.75
C ARG A 86 14.21 -25.89 11.88
N ASP A 87 13.86 -26.66 10.86
CA ASP A 87 14.31 -28.03 10.72
C ASP A 87 15.56 -28.09 9.83
N PRO A 88 16.62 -28.82 10.23
CA PRO A 88 17.79 -29.00 9.39
C PRO A 88 17.41 -29.57 8.01
N GLY A 89 17.78 -28.87 6.95
CA GLY A 89 17.50 -29.27 5.56
C GLY A 89 16.11 -28.90 5.04
N ARG A 90 15.28 -28.18 5.81
CA ARG A 90 14.01 -27.62 5.35
C ARG A 90 14.05 -26.10 5.25
N GLU A 91 13.13 -25.57 4.46
CA GLU A 91 12.88 -24.13 4.42
C GLU A 91 12.34 -23.65 5.77
N THR A 92 12.59 -22.37 6.06
CA THR A 92 12.06 -21.75 7.27
C THR A 92 10.54 -21.62 7.17
N GLU A 93 9.84 -22.09 8.20
CA GLU A 93 8.40 -21.93 8.33
C GLU A 93 8.05 -21.16 9.60
N TYR A 94 6.83 -20.63 9.68
CA TYR A 94 6.32 -19.98 10.88
C TYR A 94 5.11 -20.72 11.43
N GLU A 95 5.13 -20.99 12.74
CA GLU A 95 4.00 -21.59 13.44
C GLU A 95 2.76 -20.69 13.32
N ASN A 96 1.58 -21.29 13.14
CA ASN A 96 0.29 -20.59 13.03
C ASN A 96 0.22 -19.62 11.84
N ALA A 97 0.98 -19.84 10.77
CA ALA A 97 0.90 -19.04 9.54
C ALA A 97 -0.48 -19.08 8.87
N ASP A 98 -1.35 -20.04 9.20
CA ASP A 98 -2.75 -20.15 8.76
C ASP A 98 -3.73 -19.38 9.66
N ARG A 99 -3.30 -18.93 10.85
CA ARG A 99 -4.18 -18.38 11.91
C ARG A 99 -3.80 -16.98 12.38
N TRP A 100 -2.52 -16.64 12.33
CA TRP A 100 -1.99 -15.39 12.85
C TRP A 100 -1.51 -14.49 11.72
N LEU A 101 -1.99 -13.25 11.72
CA LEU A 101 -1.71 -12.27 10.66
C LEU A 101 -0.20 -12.05 10.48
N TYR A 102 0.54 -11.92 11.59
CA TYR A 102 1.97 -11.66 11.51
C TYR A 102 2.77 -12.89 11.08
N ALA A 103 2.41 -14.09 11.54
CA ALA A 103 3.05 -15.33 11.08
C ALA A 103 2.79 -15.55 9.58
N ASN A 104 1.56 -15.33 9.12
CA ASN A 104 1.19 -15.40 7.71
C ASN A 104 1.99 -14.40 6.86
N PHE A 105 2.11 -13.15 7.32
CA PHE A 105 2.92 -12.14 6.65
C PHE A 105 4.39 -12.53 6.55
N LEU A 106 4.98 -13.07 7.61
CA LEU A 106 6.37 -13.51 7.60
C LEU A 106 6.60 -14.69 6.64
N GLN A 107 5.66 -15.65 6.60
CA GLN A 107 5.66 -16.75 5.65
C GLN A 107 5.54 -16.24 4.21
N TRP A 108 4.64 -15.28 3.99
CA TRP A 108 4.47 -14.63 2.69
C TRP A 108 5.74 -13.88 2.25
N CYS A 109 6.43 -13.17 3.15
CA CYS A 109 7.68 -12.51 2.81
C CYS A 109 8.77 -13.48 2.35
N LEU A 110 8.82 -14.70 2.91
CA LEU A 110 9.77 -15.73 2.47
C LEU A 110 9.46 -16.19 1.04
N ARG A 111 8.20 -16.53 0.74
CA ARG A 111 7.81 -17.00 -0.61
C ARG A 111 7.88 -15.90 -1.68
N ALA A 112 7.58 -14.66 -1.32
CA ALA A 112 7.53 -13.52 -2.24
C ALA A 112 8.87 -12.77 -2.35
N HIS A 113 9.91 -13.22 -1.63
CA HIS A 113 11.21 -12.56 -1.52
C HIS A 113 11.13 -11.08 -1.08
N LYS A 114 10.21 -10.76 -0.16
CA LYS A 114 9.98 -9.41 0.36
C LYS A 114 10.65 -9.21 1.72
N THR A 115 11.00 -7.97 2.05
CA THR A 115 11.61 -7.63 3.34
C THR A 115 10.62 -7.81 4.48
N ARG A 116 11.01 -8.61 5.47
CA ARG A 116 10.25 -8.79 6.72
C ARG A 116 10.28 -7.52 7.56
N LEU A 117 9.15 -7.18 8.15
CA LEU A 117 9.01 -6.05 9.06
C LEU A 117 9.02 -6.52 10.52
N ALA A 118 9.50 -5.68 11.43
CA ALA A 118 9.28 -5.90 12.85
C ALA A 118 7.78 -5.77 13.20
N ILE A 119 7.30 -6.54 14.18
CA ILE A 119 5.87 -6.66 14.50
C ILE A 119 5.18 -5.31 14.79
N ARG A 120 5.88 -4.38 15.44
CA ARG A 120 5.34 -3.03 15.70
C ARG A 120 5.11 -2.27 14.40
N ARG A 121 6.10 -2.27 13.50
CA ARG A 121 6.00 -1.62 12.19
C ARG A 121 4.95 -2.28 11.30
N PHE A 122 4.86 -3.62 11.36
CA PHE A 122 3.81 -4.39 10.71
C PHE A 122 2.41 -3.90 11.14
N ARG A 123 2.15 -3.81 12.46
CA ARG A 123 0.85 -3.36 12.99
C ARG A 123 0.50 -1.94 12.56
N GLU A 124 1.45 -1.01 12.67
CA GLU A 124 1.28 0.38 12.25
C GLU A 124 0.91 0.45 10.76
N LEU A 125 1.68 -0.23 9.90
CA LEU A 125 1.41 -0.24 8.46
C LEU A 125 0.13 -0.98 8.10
N LEU A 126 -0.24 -2.06 8.80
CA LEU A 126 -1.49 -2.78 8.59
C LEU A 126 -2.70 -1.87 8.74
N LEU A 127 -2.81 -1.18 9.87
CA LEU A 127 -3.94 -0.28 10.13
C LEU A 127 -4.00 0.87 9.11
N GLN A 128 -2.86 1.46 8.78
CA GLN A 128 -2.78 2.52 7.77
C GLN A 128 -3.19 2.00 6.39
N THR A 129 -2.72 0.83 5.99
CA THR A 129 -3.02 0.24 4.68
C THR A 129 -4.50 -0.10 4.57
N CYS A 130 -5.10 -0.70 5.61
CA CYS A 130 -6.54 -0.95 5.63
C CYS A 130 -7.36 0.35 5.52
N ALA A 131 -6.94 1.42 6.21
CA ALA A 131 -7.60 2.72 6.11
C ALA A 131 -7.51 3.29 4.68
N THR A 132 -6.34 3.23 4.04
CA THR A 132 -6.15 3.64 2.63
C THR A 132 -7.02 2.83 1.67
N LEU A 133 -7.20 1.54 1.94
CA LEU A 133 -8.04 0.64 1.15
C LEU A 133 -9.53 0.71 1.54
N ASN A 134 -9.92 1.65 2.41
CA ASN A 134 -11.27 1.85 2.90
C ASN A 134 -11.90 0.60 3.55
N VAL A 135 -11.08 -0.21 4.24
CA VAL A 135 -11.53 -1.36 5.02
C VAL A 135 -11.63 -0.97 6.49
N SER A 136 -12.82 -1.11 7.05
CA SER A 136 -13.06 -0.86 8.46
C SER A 136 -12.43 -1.97 9.30
N VAL A 137 -11.27 -1.65 9.90
CA VAL A 137 -10.59 -2.52 10.85
C VAL A 137 -10.34 -1.79 12.15
N HIS A 138 -10.33 -2.53 13.27
CA HIS A 138 -9.88 -1.97 14.54
C HIS A 138 -9.17 -3.03 15.37
N GLU A 139 -8.18 -2.60 16.14
CA GLU A 139 -7.45 -3.46 17.05
C GLU A 139 -8.27 -3.73 18.31
N SER A 140 -8.26 -4.96 18.79
CA SER A 140 -8.83 -5.33 20.09
C SER A 140 -8.02 -6.44 20.74
N ARG A 141 -8.12 -6.52 22.07
CA ARG A 141 -7.50 -7.58 22.88
C ARG A 141 -8.56 -8.60 23.30
N ARG A 142 -8.24 -9.88 23.16
CA ARG A 142 -8.98 -11.03 23.70
C ARG A 142 -8.04 -11.87 24.56
N GLY A 143 -8.58 -12.92 25.24
CA GLY A 143 -7.76 -13.81 26.08
C GLY A 143 -6.58 -14.45 25.35
N ALA A 144 -6.70 -14.68 24.04
CA ALA A 144 -5.64 -15.22 23.19
C ALA A 144 -4.52 -14.21 22.86
N GLY A 145 -4.76 -12.90 23.00
CA GLY A 145 -3.81 -11.84 22.67
C GLY A 145 -4.43 -10.64 21.97
N ILE A 146 -3.59 -9.87 21.26
CA ILE A 146 -4.02 -8.72 20.44
C ILE A 146 -4.37 -9.22 19.03
N GLY A 147 -5.44 -8.71 18.46
CA GLY A 147 -5.89 -9.02 17.11
C GLY A 147 -6.64 -7.88 16.45
N ILE A 148 -7.06 -8.11 15.21
CA ILE A 148 -7.77 -7.17 14.36
C ILE A 148 -9.18 -7.70 14.12
N ASN A 149 -10.20 -6.87 14.36
CA ASN A 149 -11.55 -7.12 13.84
C ASN A 149 -11.66 -6.55 12.42
N GLY A 150 -12.47 -7.17 11.56
CA GLY A 150 -12.72 -6.68 10.21
C GLY A 150 -11.83 -7.29 9.12
N LEU A 151 -10.92 -8.20 9.49
CA LEU A 151 -9.94 -8.81 8.59
C LEU A 151 -9.70 -10.27 8.95
N ARG A 152 -9.56 -11.13 7.93
CA ARG A 152 -9.14 -12.54 8.10
C ARG A 152 -8.14 -12.97 7.05
N ILE A 153 -7.43 -14.05 7.36
CA ILE A 153 -6.60 -14.75 6.37
C ILE A 153 -7.53 -15.42 5.35
N ARG A 154 -7.16 -15.30 4.08
CA ARG A 154 -7.83 -15.90 2.93
C ARG A 154 -7.56 -17.40 2.93
N PHE A 155 -8.57 -18.21 2.64
CA PHE A 155 -8.38 -19.63 2.37
C PHE A 155 -7.87 -19.84 0.94
N ASP A 156 -7.07 -20.88 0.71
CA ASP A 156 -6.41 -21.10 -0.59
C ASP A 156 -7.38 -21.18 -1.78
N HIS A 157 -8.61 -21.63 -1.56
CA HIS A 157 -9.65 -21.79 -2.59
C HIS A 157 -10.42 -20.49 -2.91
N GLU A 158 -10.19 -19.41 -2.16
CA GLU A 158 -10.87 -18.13 -2.36
C GLU A 158 -10.09 -17.23 -3.33
N GLN A 159 -10.78 -16.34 -4.04
CA GLN A 159 -10.10 -15.38 -4.91
C GLN A 159 -9.38 -14.29 -4.08
N PRO A 160 -8.24 -13.76 -4.55
CA PRO A 160 -7.58 -12.62 -3.93
C PRO A 160 -8.48 -11.38 -3.85
N TRP A 161 -8.12 -10.45 -2.98
CA TRP A 161 -8.81 -9.18 -2.85
C TRP A 161 -8.56 -8.34 -4.12
N SER A 162 -9.61 -8.14 -4.90
CA SER A 162 -9.65 -7.33 -6.14
C SER A 162 -9.38 -5.84 -5.94
#